data_AF-W2TMK0-F1
#
_entry.id   AF-W2TMK0-F1
#
_cell.length_a   1.000
_cell.length_b   1.000
_cell.length_c   1.000
_cell.angle_alpha   90.00
_cell.angle_beta   90.00
_cell.angle_gamma   90.00
#
_symmetry.space_group_name_H-M   'P 1'
#
loop_
_entity.id
_entity.type
_entity.pdbx_description
1 polymer ?
#
loop_
_entity_poly.entity_id
_entity_poly.type
_entity_poly.pdbx_seq_one_letter_code
_entity_poly.pdbx_strand_id
1 'polypeptide(L)' 'MIEIGSMRYVNVRNFRGKSLIDVREYYMDKASGVLRPGKKGISLTREQYENFKAIMSEIDSKL' A
#
# COMPACT_ATOMS: atom_id res chain seq x y z
N MET A 1 5.33 8.18 1.13
CA MET A 1 3.90 7.81 1.09
C MET A 1 3.26 8.54 -0.06
N ILE A 2 2.52 7.82 -0.91
CA ILE A 2 1.84 8.33 -2.10
C ILE A 2 0.35 8.07 -1.86
N GLU A 3 -0.49 9.10 -1.85
CA GLU A 3 -1.93 8.93 -1.65
C GLU A 3 -2.61 8.45 -2.94
N ILE A 4 -3.52 7.48 -2.81
CA ILE A 4 -4.32 6.92 -3.91
C ILE A 4 -5.83 7.13 -3.71
N GLY A 5 -6.20 7.99 -2.75
CA GLY A 5 -7.57 8.40 -2.45
C GLY A 5 -8.15 7.75 -1.19
N SER A 6 -9.17 8.40 -0.61
CA SER A 6 -9.93 7.92 0.56
C SER A 6 -9.07 7.46 1.74
N MET A 7 -8.03 8.24 2.09
CA MET A 7 -7.07 7.89 3.15
C MET A 7 -6.28 6.60 2.89
N ARG A 8 -6.12 6.18 1.63
CA ARG A 8 -5.29 5.04 1.24
C ARG A 8 -3.98 5.53 0.65
N TYR A 9 -2.90 4.87 1.06
CA TYR A 9 -1.55 5.24 0.69
C TYR A 9 -0.75 4.03 0.22
N VAL A 10 0.13 4.28 -0.74
CA VAL A 10 1.22 3.39 -1.14
C VAL A 10 2.52 3.88 -0.50
N ASN A 11 3.28 2.99 0.13
CA ASN A 11 4.56 3.32 0.73
C ASN A 11 5.60 2.22 0.52
N VAL A 12 6.83 2.60 0.18
CA VAL A 12 7.96 1.66 0.15
C VAL A 12 8.66 1.76 1.51
N ARG A 13 8.63 0.68 2.29
CA ARG A 13 9.24 0.64 3.63
C ARG A 13 10.25 -0.49 3.74
N ASN A 14 11.26 -0.29 4.59
CA ASN A 14 12.19 -1.36 4.96
C ASN A 14 11.72 -2.03 6.25
N PHE A 15 11.49 -3.34 6.22
CA PHE A 15 11.14 -4.15 7.37
C PHE A 15 12.09 -5.34 7.47
N ARG A 16 12.88 -5.40 8.54
CA ARG A 16 13.87 -6.46 8.79
C ARG A 16 14.81 -6.71 7.58
N GLY A 17 15.29 -5.62 6.97
CA GLY A 17 16.20 -5.68 5.82
C GLY A 17 15.52 -5.96 4.47
N LYS A 18 14.20 -6.15 4.44
CA LYS A 18 13.43 -6.36 3.20
C LYS A 18 12.64 -5.11 2.85
N SER A 19 12.73 -4.69 1.58
CA SER A 19 11.87 -3.64 1.04
C SER A 19 10.49 -4.21 0.74
N LEU A 20 9.45 -3.58 1.29
CA LEU A 20 8.06 -3.94 1.10
C LEU A 20 7.29 -2.74 0.53
N ILE A 21 6.37 -3.01 -0.39
CA ILE A 21 5.45 -2.03 -0.95
C ILE A 21 4.13 -2.20 -0.18
N ASP A 22 3.83 -1.30 0.75
CA ASP A 22 2.61 -1.33 1.55
C ASP A 22 1.53 -0.47 0.90
N VAL A 23 0.37 -1.08 0.61
CA VAL A 23 -0.84 -0.43 0.12
C VAL A 23 -1.89 -0.55 1.22
N ARG A 24 -2.26 0.56 1.86
CA ARG A 24 -3.02 0.50 3.12
C ARG A 24 -3.93 1.70 3.34
N GLU A 25 -5.08 1.43 3.94
CA GLU A 25 -6.00 2.45 4.49
C GLU A 25 -5.47 2.93 5.85
N TYR A 26 -5.39 4.25 6.01
CA TYR A 26 -4.97 4.92 7.23
C TYR A 26 -6.17 5.55 7.92
N TYR A 27 -6.04 5.77 9.22
CA TYR A 27 -7.02 6.51 10.01
C TYR A 27 -6.32 7.64 10.76
N MET A 28 -7.08 8.69 11.06
CA MET A 28 -6.62 9.76 11.95
C MET A 28 -6.79 9.29 13.39
N ASP A 29 -5.68 9.13 14.11
CA ASP A 29 -5.76 8.81 15.54
C ASP A 29 -6.29 10.03 16.30
N LYS A 30 -7.43 9.87 16.98
CA LYS A 30 -8.13 11.00 17.62
C LYS A 30 -7.36 11.59 18.81
N ALA A 31 -6.53 10.81 19.47
CA ALA A 31 -5.77 11.27 20.63
C ALA A 31 -4.52 12.06 20.23
N SER A 32 -3.79 11.57 19.22
CA SER A 32 -2.54 12.19 18.76
C SER A 32 -2.69 13.13 17.57
N GLY A 33 -3.80 13.06 16.83
CA GLY A 33 -3.96 13.78 15.55
C GLY A 33 -3.05 13.27 14.44
N VAL A 34 -2.42 12.10 14.62
CA VAL A 34 -1.44 11.53 13.68
C VAL A 34 -2.10 10.46 12.82
N LEU A 35 -1.74 10.42 11.53
CA LEU A 35 -2.14 9.34 10.64
C LEU A 35 -1.48 8.02 11.05
N ARG A 36 -2.30 6.99 11.27
CA ARG A 36 -1.87 5.65 11.64
C ARG A 36 -2.32 4.62 10.61
N PRO A 37 -1.49 3.60 10.31
CA PRO A 37 -1.88 2.53 9.41
C PRO A 37 -3.03 1.70 10.01
N GLY A 38 -4.09 1.48 9.23
CA GLY A 38 -5.23 0.65 9.62
C GLY A 38 -5.03 -0.83 9.31
N LYS A 39 -6.02 -1.65 9.69
CA LYS A 39 -6.02 -3.10 9.45
C LYS A 39 -6.17 -3.45 7.95
N LYS A 40 -6.91 -2.64 7.19
CA LYS A 40 -7.16 -2.88 5.76
C LYS A 40 -5.94 -2.46 4.93
N GLY A 41 -5.24 -3.44 4.37
CA GLY A 41 -4.10 -3.20 3.48
C GLY A 41 -3.19 -4.42 3.36
N ILE A 42 -2.32 -4.38 2.38
CA ILE A 42 -1.38 -5.46 2.05
C ILE A 42 0.04 -4.90 1.96
N SER A 43 1.02 -5.64 2.47
CA SER A 43 2.44 -5.39 2.22
C SER A 43 2.91 -6.40 1.17
N LEU A 44 3.22 -5.92 -0.03
CA LEU A 44 3.75 -6.73 -1.11
C LEU A 44 5.27 -6.85 -0.97
N THR A 45 5.80 -8.04 -1.24
CA THR A 45 7.23 -8.19 -1.53
C THR A 45 7.55 -7.54 -2.88
N ARG A 46 8.85 -7.33 -3.15
CA ARG A 46 9.30 -6.88 -4.48
C ARG A 46 8.75 -7.79 -5.58
N GLU A 47 8.87 -9.10 -5.42
CA GLU A 47 8.40 -10.09 -6.39
C GLU A 47 6.88 -9.99 -6.64
N GLN A 48 6.07 -9.89 -5.59
CA GLN A 48 4.62 -9.72 -5.73
C GLN A 48 4.26 -8.42 -6.45
N TYR A 49 5.01 -7.34 -6.21
CA TYR A 49 4.82 -6.07 -6.89
C TYR A 49 5.18 -6.13 -8.38
N GLU A 50 6.29 -6.81 -8.73
CA GLU A 50 6.65 -7.04 -10.14
C GLU A 50 5.60 -7.87 -10.88
N ASN A 51 5.11 -8.96 -10.25
CA ASN A 51 4.03 -9.77 -10.81
C ASN A 51 2.73 -8.97 -10.97
N PHE A 52 2.39 -8.11 -10.00
CA PHE A 52 1.24 -7.23 -10.10
C PHE A 52 1.34 -6.26 -11.29
N LYS A 53 2.51 -5.66 -11.51
CA LYS A 53 2.76 -4.81 -12.69
C LYS A 53 2.59 -5.58 -14.00
N ALA A 54 3.07 -6.82 -14.06
CA ALA A 54 3.01 -7.65 -15.26
C ALA A 54 1.56 -7.96 -15.70
N ILE A 55 0.61 -7.96 -14.77
CA ILE A 55 -0.81 -8.24 -15.06
C ILE A 55 -1.68 -6.97 -15.13
N MET A 56 -1.11 -5.76 -15.04
CA MET A 56 -1.89 -4.51 -15.04
C MET A 56 -2.76 -4.36 -16.28
N SER A 57 -2.25 -4.68 -17.46
CA SER A 57 -3.04 -4.60 -18.70
C SER A 57 -4.25 -5.55 -18.70
N GLU A 58 -4.13 -6.73 -18.08
CA GLU A 58 -5.25 -7.66 -17.94
C GLU A 58 -6.29 -7.12 -16.95
N ILE A 59 -5.84 -6.50 -15.85
CA ILE A 59 -6.73 -5.83 -14.89
C ILE A 59 -7.48 -4.68 -15.59
N ASP A 60 -6.75 -3.83 -16.31
CA ASP A 60 -7.31 -2.68 -17.01
C ASP A 60 -8.36 -3.11 -18.05
N SER A 61 -8.16 -4.25 -18.72
CA SER A 61 -9.16 -4.80 -19.66
C SER A 61 -10.46 -5.30 -19.00
N LYS A 62 -10.47 -5.49 -17.67
CA LYS A 62 -11.60 -6.00 -16.90
C LYS A 62 -12.33 -4.90 -16.11
N LEU A 63 -11.83 -3.67 -16.11
CA LEU A 63 -12.48 -2.49 -15.52
C LEU A 63 -13.44 -1.84 -16.52
#